data_AF-A0A662A7R7-F1
#
_entry.id   AF-A0A662A7R7-F1
#
_cell.length_a   1.000
_cell.length_b   1.000
_cell.length_c   1.000
_cell.angle_alpha   90.00
_cell.angle_beta   90.00
_cell.angle_gamma   90.00
#
_symmetry.space_group_name_H-M   'P 1'
#
loop_
_entity.id
_entity.type
_entity.pdbx_description
1 polymer ?
#
loop_
_entity_poly.entity_id
_entity_poly.type
_entity_poly.pdbx_seq_one_letter_code
_entity_poly.pdbx_strand_id
1 'polypeptide(L)'
;MNLDFVLKEKPNSLNSINITAGVFEASDEKKGVALKPLDIVTTASSVGDIYGALRTLPGVQTVGEDGRLFVRGGESYETKNFIDGMLVQNSNAYSSSMPDLPSRGRFSPSLFKGTSFNSGAYSAEYGQALSSA
;
A
#
# COMPACT_ATOMS: atom_id res chain seq x y z
N MET A 1 18.38 -64.42 -16.75
CA MET A 1 18.77 -63.04 -17.12
C MET A 1 18.49 -62.19 -15.90
N ASN A 2 19.53 -61.72 -15.20
CA ASN A 2 19.37 -60.99 -13.93
C ASN A 2 19.46 -59.49 -14.25
N LEU A 3 18.42 -58.73 -13.93
CA LEU A 3 18.40 -57.27 -14.09
C LEU A 3 18.53 -56.63 -12.71
N ASP A 4 19.66 -55.97 -12.48
CA ASP A 4 19.90 -55.18 -11.28
C ASP A 4 19.29 -53.78 -11.44
N PHE A 5 18.24 -53.51 -10.67
CA PHE A 5 17.62 -52.19 -10.59
C PHE A 5 18.27 -51.39 -9.46
N VAL A 6 19.20 -50.50 -9.81
CA VAL A 6 19.84 -49.60 -8.86
C VAL A 6 19.11 -48.26 -8.86
N LEU A 7 18.51 -47.90 -7.72
CA LEU A 7 17.87 -46.61 -7.52
C LEU A 7 18.95 -45.52 -7.36
N LYS A 8 18.94 -44.50 -8.22
CA LYS A 8 19.82 -43.33 -8.07
C LYS A 8 19.11 -42.23 -7.28
N GLU A 9 19.72 -41.81 -6.18
CA GLU A 9 19.24 -40.71 -5.36
C GLU A 9 19.27 -39.40 -6.16
N LYS A 10 18.14 -38.69 -6.18
CA LYS A 10 18.01 -37.38 -6.82
C LYS A 10 17.89 -36.34 -5.70
N PRO A 11 18.89 -35.47 -5.48
CA PRO A 11 18.78 -34.43 -4.47
C PRO A 11 17.75 -33.40 -4.95
N ASN A 12 16.54 -33.45 -4.41
CA ASN A 12 15.57 -32.38 -4.56
C ASN A 12 15.84 -31.39 -3.43
N SER A 13 16.62 -30.34 -3.69
CA SER A 13 16.78 -29.24 -2.74
C SER A 13 15.44 -28.52 -2.63
N LEU A 14 14.67 -28.83 -1.59
CA LEU A 14 13.53 -28.02 -1.21
C LEU A 14 14.08 -26.63 -0.86
N ASN A 15 13.54 -25.58 -1.50
CA ASN A 15 13.87 -24.20 -1.15
C ASN A 15 13.72 -24.04 0.36
N SER A 16 14.84 -23.76 1.03
CA SER A 16 14.87 -23.43 2.45
C SER A 16 13.98 -22.21 2.65
N ILE A 17 12.82 -22.44 3.25
CA ILE A 17 11.96 -21.36 3.73
C ILE A 17 12.64 -20.89 5.01
N ASN A 18 13.38 -19.79 4.93
CA ASN A 18 13.92 -19.12 6.11
C ASN A 18 12.75 -18.56 6.92
N ILE A 19 12.30 -19.30 7.92
CA ILE A 19 11.37 -18.79 8.93
C ILE A 19 12.23 -18.18 10.03
N THR A 20 12.52 -16.89 9.91
CA THR A 20 13.14 -16.11 10.98
C THR A 20 12.11 -15.94 12.10
N ALA A 21 12.19 -16.80 13.12
CA ALA A 21 11.47 -16.60 14.37
C ALA A 21 12.18 -15.48 15.15
N GLY A 22 11.48 -14.37 15.40
CA GLY A 22 11.89 -13.41 16.41
C GLY A 22 12.74 -12.23 15.91
N VAL A 23 12.20 -11.47 14.97
CA VAL A 23 12.26 -10.02 15.06
C VAL A 23 10.86 -9.53 14.74
N PHE A 24 10.37 -8.57 15.51
CA PHE A 24 9.22 -7.77 15.14
C PHE A 24 9.56 -7.15 13.76
N GLU A 25 9.23 -7.85 12.66
CA GLU A 25 9.36 -7.34 11.30
C GLU A 25 8.26 -6.29 11.12
N ALA A 26 8.45 -5.15 11.80
CA ALA A 26 7.75 -3.91 11.58
C ALA A 26 8.32 -3.23 10.32
N SER A 27 8.45 -3.98 9.23
CA SER A 27 8.56 -3.33 7.94
C SER A 27 7.14 -2.89 7.58
N ASP A 28 6.91 -1.59 7.43
CA ASP A 28 5.59 -1.04 7.06
C ASP A 28 5.04 -1.70 5.77
N GLU A 29 5.93 -2.22 4.91
CA GLU A 29 5.62 -3.03 3.73
C GLU A 29 4.78 -4.29 4.03
N LYS A 30 4.93 -4.91 5.21
CA LYS A 30 4.18 -6.13 5.59
C LYS A 30 2.96 -5.85 6.48
N LYS A 31 2.86 -4.64 7.04
CA LYS A 31 1.73 -4.24 7.90
C LYS A 31 0.63 -3.52 7.13
N GLY A 32 0.99 -2.93 5.99
CA GLY A 32 0.08 -2.25 5.08
C GLY A 32 0.01 -2.89 3.71
N VAL A 33 -0.61 -2.17 2.78
CA VAL A 33 -0.64 -2.54 1.38
C VAL A 33 0.41 -1.71 0.65
N ALA A 34 1.41 -2.38 0.06
CA ALA A 34 2.39 -1.76 -0.82
C ALA A 34 1.95 -1.94 -2.28
N LEU A 35 1.74 -0.84 -2.99
CA LEU A 35 1.37 -0.80 -4.40
C LEU A 35 2.57 -0.33 -5.22
N LYS A 36 2.94 -1.09 -6.25
CA LYS A 36 3.90 -0.61 -7.25
C LYS A 36 3.18 0.34 -8.21
N PRO A 37 3.92 1.21 -8.92
CA PRO A 37 3.33 2.08 -9.94
C PRO A 37 2.53 1.31 -10.99
N LEU A 38 3.00 0.12 -11.38
CA LEU A 38 2.29 -0.77 -12.29
C LEU A 38 0.96 -1.25 -11.69
N ASP A 39 0.95 -1.60 -10.41
CA ASP A 39 -0.26 -2.05 -9.72
C ASP A 39 -1.29 -0.92 -9.74
N ILE A 40 -0.90 0.31 -9.38
CA ILE A 40 -1.76 1.49 -9.37
C ILE A 40 -2.43 1.72 -10.73
N VAL A 41 -1.68 1.67 -11.84
CA VAL A 41 -2.26 1.89 -13.17
C VAL A 41 -3.12 0.73 -13.66
N THR A 42 -2.90 -0.48 -13.13
CA THR A 42 -3.70 -1.67 -13.46
C THR A 42 -4.91 -1.86 -12.55
N THR A 43 -4.95 -1.19 -11.39
CA THR A 43 -6.08 -1.24 -10.46
C THR A 43 -7.34 -0.71 -11.11
N ALA A 44 -8.40 -1.51 -11.08
CA ALA A 44 -9.69 -1.14 -11.63
C ALA A 44 -10.21 0.16 -11.00
N SER A 45 -10.79 1.05 -11.82
CA SER A 45 -11.32 2.35 -11.39
C SER A 45 -10.28 3.34 -10.84
N SER A 46 -8.98 3.04 -10.91
CA SER A 46 -7.94 3.99 -10.46
C SER A 46 -7.69 5.11 -11.47
N VAL A 47 -7.92 4.87 -12.77
CA VAL A 47 -7.62 5.81 -13.88
C VAL A 47 -6.16 6.29 -13.84
N GLY A 48 -5.25 5.45 -13.33
CA GLY A 48 -3.85 5.82 -13.13
C GLY A 48 -3.66 6.95 -12.11
N ASP A 49 -4.49 6.97 -11.07
CA ASP A 49 -4.40 7.84 -9.91
C ASP A 49 -4.12 7.01 -8.64
N ILE A 50 -3.25 7.53 -7.79
CA ILE A 50 -2.86 6.92 -6.52
C ILE A 50 -4.08 6.86 -5.59
N TYR A 51 -4.86 7.93 -5.44
CA TYR A 51 -6.09 7.91 -4.64
C TYR A 51 -7.11 6.93 -5.20
N GLY A 52 -7.26 6.89 -6.52
CA GLY A 52 -8.14 5.94 -7.19
C GLY A 52 -7.81 4.50 -6.82
N ALA A 53 -6.52 4.15 -6.77
CA ALA A 53 -6.09 2.82 -6.32
C ALA A 53 -6.23 2.62 -4.81
N LEU A 54 -5.97 3.62 -3.97
CA LEU A 54 -6.14 3.52 -2.52
C LEU A 54 -7.62 3.30 -2.13
N ARG A 55 -8.57 3.87 -2.88
CA ARG A 55 -10.00 3.68 -2.67
C ARG A 55 -10.49 2.25 -2.86
N THR A 56 -9.74 1.41 -3.57
CA THR A 56 -10.09 -0.01 -3.72
C THR A 56 -9.64 -0.85 -2.52
N LEU A 57 -8.91 -0.26 -1.57
CA LEU A 57 -8.40 -0.96 -0.41
C LEU A 57 -9.48 -1.09 0.68
N PRO A 58 -9.50 -2.21 1.42
CA PRO A 58 -10.48 -2.42 2.47
C PRO A 58 -10.30 -1.42 3.60
N GLY A 59 -11.43 -0.87 4.07
CA GLY A 59 -11.43 0.14 5.12
C GLY A 59 -11.21 1.56 4.63
N VAL A 60 -11.00 1.78 3.33
CA VAL A 60 -11.02 3.11 2.72
C VAL A 60 -12.44 3.45 2.28
N GLN A 61 -12.88 4.65 2.62
CA GLN A 61 -14.19 5.21 2.29
C GLN A 61 -14.00 6.49 1.47
N THR A 62 -14.87 6.67 0.49
CA THR A 62 -14.90 7.86 -0.37
C THR A 62 -16.06 8.75 0.02
N VAL A 63 -15.80 10.02 0.25
CA VAL A 63 -16.83 11.06 0.23
C VAL A 63 -16.87 11.66 -1.17
N GLY A 64 -18.03 11.57 -1.82
CA GLY A 64 -18.20 11.89 -3.24
C GLY A 64 -17.92 13.36 -3.61
N GLU A 65 -17.84 14.23 -2.61
CA GLU A 65 -17.84 15.69 -2.77
C GLU A 65 -16.43 16.31 -2.74
N ASP A 66 -15.47 15.68 -2.06
CA ASP A 66 -14.16 16.31 -1.78
C ASP A 66 -12.96 15.44 -2.21
N GLY A 67 -13.20 14.22 -2.69
CA GLY A 67 -12.15 13.32 -3.18
C GLY A 67 -11.13 12.86 -2.12
N ARG A 68 -11.29 13.26 -0.86
CA ARG A 68 -10.41 12.90 0.27
C ARG A 68 -10.54 11.44 0.66
N LEU A 69 -9.51 10.90 1.31
CA LEU A 69 -9.52 9.54 1.89
C LEU A 69 -10.04 9.58 3.31
N PHE A 70 -11.04 8.75 3.56
CA PHE A 70 -11.52 8.42 4.88
C PHE A 70 -11.13 6.98 5.14
N VAL A 71 -10.62 6.67 6.32
CA VAL A 71 -10.14 5.33 6.64
C VAL A 71 -10.78 4.88 7.95
N ARG A 72 -11.45 3.73 7.93
CA ARG A 72 -12.10 3.12 9.11
C ARG A 72 -12.99 4.08 9.92
N GLY A 73 -13.72 4.96 9.24
CA GLY A 73 -14.59 5.96 9.87
C GLY A 73 -13.88 7.20 10.40
N GLY A 74 -12.56 7.29 10.20
CA GLY A 74 -11.77 8.47 10.48
C GLY A 74 -11.87 9.52 9.38
N GLU A 75 -11.72 10.78 9.78
CA GLU A 75 -11.82 11.94 8.91
C GLU A 75 -10.55 12.17 8.07
N SER A 76 -10.69 12.99 7.03
CA SER A 76 -9.58 13.33 6.12
C SER A 76 -8.36 13.96 6.81
N TYR A 77 -8.52 14.61 7.96
CA TYR A 77 -7.40 15.20 8.72
C TYR A 77 -6.67 14.17 9.60
N GLU A 78 -7.27 13.00 9.81
CA GLU A 78 -6.73 11.89 10.61
C GLU A 78 -5.89 10.92 9.76
N THR A 79 -6.07 10.99 8.45
CA THR A 79 -5.23 10.34 7.44
C THR A 79 -4.10 11.30 7.06
N LYS A 80 -2.86 10.91 7.35
CA LYS A 80 -1.69 11.71 6.98
C LYS A 80 -1.05 11.10 5.73
N ASN A 81 -0.54 11.96 4.87
CA ASN A 81 0.17 11.55 3.66
C ASN A 81 1.64 11.93 3.80
N PHE A 82 2.52 10.99 3.53
CA PHE A 82 3.96 11.21 3.54
C PHE A 82 4.50 10.98 2.13
N ILE A 83 5.33 11.91 1.67
CA ILE A 83 6.08 11.77 0.42
C ILE A 83 7.55 11.84 0.79
N ASP A 84 8.31 10.79 0.44
CA ASP A 84 9.73 10.65 0.77
C ASP A 84 10.03 10.86 2.29
N GLY A 85 9.09 10.44 3.15
CA GLY A 85 9.18 10.58 4.61
C GLY A 85 8.78 11.96 5.16
N MET A 86 8.51 12.93 4.29
CA MET A 86 8.05 14.26 4.70
C MET A 86 6.53 14.31 4.77
N LEU A 87 5.99 14.85 5.87
CA LEU A 87 4.56 15.08 6.03
C LEU A 87 4.06 16.13 5.03
N VAL A 88 3.10 15.75 4.19
CA VAL A 88 2.39 16.69 3.34
C VAL A 88 1.25 17.30 4.16
N GLN A 89 1.37 18.58 4.52
CA GLN A 89 0.40 19.28 5.37
C GLN A 89 -1.01 19.38 4.77
N ASN A 90 -1.15 19.19 3.46
CA ASN A 90 -2.45 19.19 2.79
C ASN A 90 -3.05 17.78 2.83
N SER A 91 -4.23 17.63 3.46
CA SER A 91 -5.01 16.37 3.47
C SER A 91 -5.43 15.92 2.06
N ASN A 92 -5.35 16.83 1.09
CA ASN A 92 -5.54 16.58 -0.33
C ASN A 92 -4.20 16.49 -1.08
N ALA A 93 -3.17 15.91 -0.46
CA ALA A 93 -1.79 15.86 -0.94
C ALA A 93 -1.67 15.53 -2.43
N TYR A 94 -2.51 14.62 -2.92
CA TYR A 94 -2.51 14.21 -4.32
C TYR A 94 -3.77 14.64 -5.09
N SER A 95 -4.62 15.55 -4.62
CA SER A 95 -5.72 16.05 -5.47
C SER A 95 -5.97 17.55 -5.34
N SER A 96 -6.49 18.18 -6.39
CA SER A 96 -6.96 19.56 -6.35
C SER A 96 -8.49 19.56 -6.36
N SER A 97 -9.15 19.54 -5.19
CA SER A 97 -10.62 19.66 -5.13
C SER A 97 -11.07 21.11 -5.38
N MET A 98 -12.01 21.26 -6.31
CA MET A 98 -13.02 22.31 -6.23
C MET A 98 -14.21 21.69 -5.46
N PRO A 99 -14.96 22.46 -4.66
CA PRO A 99 -16.17 21.96 -4.03
C PRO A 99 -17.07 21.28 -5.08
N ASP A 100 -17.67 20.14 -4.70
CA ASP A 100 -18.62 19.36 -5.50
C ASP A 100 -18.08 18.67 -6.75
N LEU A 101 -16.75 18.60 -6.94
CA LEU A 101 -16.14 17.92 -8.08
C LEU A 101 -15.07 16.90 -7.67
N PRO A 102 -15.24 15.60 -8.00
CA PRO A 102 -14.20 14.61 -7.75
C PRO A 102 -12.98 14.94 -8.61
N SER A 103 -11.85 15.17 -7.94
CA SER A 103 -10.60 15.55 -8.58
C SER A 103 -9.60 14.39 -8.57
N ARG A 104 -8.69 14.43 -9.56
CA ARG A 104 -7.62 13.44 -9.75
C ARG A 104 -6.31 13.90 -9.10
N GLY A 105 -5.54 12.90 -8.65
CA GLY A 105 -4.08 12.83 -8.66
C GLY A 105 -3.32 14.00 -9.29
N ARG A 106 -2.70 14.89 -8.50
CA ARG A 106 -1.68 15.86 -8.99
C ARG A 106 -0.35 15.19 -9.30
N PHE A 107 -0.09 14.01 -8.73
CA PHE A 107 1.14 13.26 -8.92
C PHE A 107 0.91 12.00 -9.75
N SER A 108 1.78 11.77 -10.73
CA SER A 108 1.80 10.52 -11.49
C SER A 108 2.33 9.38 -10.61
N PRO A 109 1.73 8.17 -10.65
CA PRO A 109 2.26 6.99 -9.96
C PRO A 109 3.71 6.66 -10.33
N SER A 110 4.14 7.01 -11.55
CA SER A 110 5.50 6.78 -12.04
C SER A 110 6.58 7.63 -11.37
N LEU A 111 6.20 8.67 -10.63
CA LEU A 111 7.15 9.51 -9.88
C LEU A 111 7.66 8.82 -8.62
N PHE A 112 6.92 7.83 -8.12
CA PHE A 112 7.24 7.12 -6.89
C PHE A 112 7.72 5.71 -7.22
N LYS A 113 8.64 5.18 -6.40
CA LYS A 113 9.07 3.79 -6.50
C LYS A 113 7.95 2.80 -6.10
N GLY A 114 7.07 3.26 -5.21
CA GLY A 114 5.90 2.53 -4.71
C GLY A 114 5.13 3.42 -3.75
N THR A 115 3.91 3.02 -3.41
CA THR A 115 3.06 3.68 -2.44
C THR A 115 2.66 2.66 -1.38
N SER A 116 2.93 2.95 -0.11
CA SER A 116 2.47 2.16 1.03
C SER A 116 1.23 2.79 1.64
N PHE A 117 0.28 1.97 2.08
CA PHE A 117 -0.92 2.41 2.80
C PHE A 117 -1.12 1.58 4.06
N ASN A 118 -1.17 2.22 5.22
CA ASN A 118 -1.45 1.59 6.51
C ASN A 118 -2.71 2.18 7.15
N SER A 119 -3.78 1.40 7.22
CA SER A 119 -5.02 1.77 7.95
C SER A 119 -4.93 1.59 9.47
N GLY A 120 -3.72 1.39 9.99
CA GLY A 120 -3.38 1.13 11.39
C GLY A 120 -2.03 0.42 11.51
N ALA A 121 -1.46 0.39 12.71
CA ALA A 121 -0.17 -0.26 13.00
C ALA A 121 1.05 0.28 12.23
N TYR A 122 0.99 1.53 11.76
CA TYR A 122 2.13 2.26 11.18
C TYR A 122 3.20 2.56 12.24
N SER A 123 4.43 2.77 11.79
CA SER A 123 5.57 3.13 12.65
C SER A 123 5.32 4.40 13.48
N ALA A 124 5.92 4.47 14.67
CA ALA A 124 5.84 5.63 15.55
C ALA A 124 6.44 6.91 14.93
N GLU A 125 7.28 6.75 13.90
CA GLU A 125 7.84 7.84 13.09
C GLU A 125 6.76 8.63 12.34
N TYR A 126 5.67 7.96 11.94
CA TYR A 126 4.49 8.59 11.32
C TYR A 126 3.45 9.02 12.35
N GLY A 127 3.91 9.36 13.56
CA GLY A 127 3.07 9.84 14.66
C GLY A 127 2.16 10.99 14.24
N GLN A 128 1.03 11.13 14.93
CA GLN A 128 -0.06 12.10 14.67
C GLN A 128 -1.01 11.81 13.50
N ALA A 129 -0.80 10.74 12.73
CA ALA A 129 -1.94 10.07 12.10
C ALA A 129 -2.81 9.48 13.21
N LEU A 130 -4.12 9.66 13.14
CA LEU A 130 -5.09 9.04 14.07
C LEU A 130 -5.80 7.87 13.41
N SER A 131 -5.87 7.86 12.07
CA SER A 131 -6.59 6.85 11.30
C SER A 131 -5.68 6.08 10.33
N SER A 132 -4.83 6.77 9.55
CA SER A 132 -3.92 6.10 8.60
C SER A 132 -2.70 6.93 8.20
N ALA A 133 -1.65 6.22 7.74
CA ALA A 133 -0.38 6.76 7.27
C ALA A 133 0.19 5.95 6.09
#